data_AF-A0A968ZI90-F1
#
_entry.id   AF-A0A968ZI90-F1
#
_cell.length_a   1.000
_cell.length_b   1.000
_cell.length_c   1.000
_cell.angle_alpha   90.00
_cell.angle_beta   90.00
_cell.angle_gamma   90.00
#
_symmetry.space_group_name_H-M   'P 1'
#
loop_
_entity.id
_entity.type
_entity.pdbx_description
1 polymer ?
#
loop_
_entity_poly.entity_id
_entity_poly.type
_entity_poly.pdbx_seq_one_letter_code
_entity_poly.pdbx_strand_id
1 'polypeptide(L)'
;MTLAQNTPKLLATLAVCTQGNYEDGMLGLALDPLFERNGWLYLYYSPAGPDSVQRLSRFLVAGDSLILTSEKVILEVPVQRETCCHSAGDLQFGPDGLLYISTGDNTSSKESSGYSPIDERPGRGPYDAQKSSANTHDLRGKILRVKPKADGSYAVPQGNLFPPDGSQGAPEVYVMGLRNPFRFTVDFPTGYVLWGEVGPDTGLDGPQGPQSYDEFNLARQPGFYGWPYFIADQKAYPDWDFATNTPGSMQDPKRPQNNSPYNYGARDLPPAQPSLIWYPYGPSLIWPVLGQGSRSAMGGPLYRYDRYQGKNKLPRYYDGKWFIYEWARDWIMCVEFGPDWRPVQITPFLTEWKLNNPIDLKLGRDGSLYVLEYGSNYFANNDDARLTRIAYHEGNRQPVARIEASTLRGAHPLPVILDASTSFDHDPDDELHYEWNLPGKTWTGPQLSYTFERPGVYRPQLT
;
A
#
# COMPACT_ATOMS: atom_id res chain seq x y z
N MET A 1 -4.97 30.94 8.16
CA MET A 1 -4.48 30.51 6.83
C MET A 1 -5.47 29.49 6.32
N THR A 2 -6.39 29.89 5.46
CA THR A 2 -7.34 29.01 4.79
C THR A 2 -6.53 28.02 3.96
N LEU A 3 -6.64 26.72 4.27
CA LEU A 3 -6.15 25.66 3.38
C LEU A 3 -6.77 25.93 2.01
N ALA A 4 -5.95 26.24 1.01
CA ALA A 4 -6.41 26.32 -0.36
C ALA A 4 -7.14 25.00 -0.65
N GLN A 5 -8.41 25.08 -1.03
CA GLN A 5 -9.12 23.93 -1.58
C GLN A 5 -8.41 23.59 -2.89
N ASN A 6 -7.43 22.69 -2.82
CA ASN A 6 -6.75 22.16 -3.99
C ASN A 6 -7.75 21.25 -4.71
N THR A 7 -8.52 21.81 -5.63
CA THR A 7 -9.33 21.02 -6.55
C THR A 7 -8.39 20.19 -7.42
N PRO A 8 -8.55 18.86 -7.50
CA PRO A 8 -7.72 18.04 -8.37
C PRO A 8 -7.87 18.50 -9.82
N LYS A 9 -6.76 18.49 -10.56
CA LYS A 9 -6.72 18.86 -11.97
C LYS A 9 -6.34 17.65 -12.81
N LEU A 10 -7.11 17.39 -13.86
CA LEU A 10 -6.79 16.37 -14.85
C LEU A 10 -5.55 16.79 -15.65
N LEU A 11 -4.48 16.00 -15.58
CA LEU A 11 -3.23 16.27 -16.33
C LEU A 11 -3.20 15.61 -17.72
N ALA A 12 -3.79 14.42 -17.86
CA ALA A 12 -3.96 13.71 -19.13
C ALA A 12 -4.90 12.50 -18.97
N THR A 13 -5.37 11.97 -20.11
CA THR A 13 -6.07 10.68 -20.19
C THR A 13 -5.18 9.70 -20.96
N LEU A 14 -4.77 8.60 -20.31
CA LEU A 14 -3.96 7.54 -20.91
C LEU A 14 -4.82 6.30 -21.14
N ALA A 15 -4.79 5.74 -22.36
CA ALA A 15 -5.46 4.49 -22.66
C ALA A 15 -4.67 3.30 -22.09
N VAL A 16 -5.35 2.41 -21.38
CA VAL A 16 -4.77 1.22 -20.75
C VAL A 16 -5.59 -0.03 -21.08
N CYS A 17 -4.98 -1.20 -21.00
CA CYS A 17 -5.69 -2.47 -21.06
C CYS A 17 -6.51 -2.66 -19.77
N THR A 18 -7.79 -3.01 -19.92
CA THR A 18 -8.69 -3.36 -18.81
C THR A 18 -9.39 -4.69 -19.06
N GLN A 19 -8.85 -5.51 -19.98
CA GLN A 19 -9.43 -6.78 -20.42
C GLN A 19 -8.50 -7.95 -20.09
N GLY A 20 -9.07 -9.13 -19.82
CA GLY A 20 -8.34 -10.38 -19.59
C GLY A 20 -7.89 -10.58 -18.14
N ASN A 21 -7.16 -9.61 -17.59
CA ASN A 21 -6.69 -9.64 -16.20
C ASN A 21 -7.36 -8.52 -15.38
N TYR A 22 -8.00 -8.87 -14.26
CA TYR A 22 -8.79 -7.93 -13.44
C TYR A 22 -7.95 -6.83 -12.76
N GLU A 23 -6.63 -7.01 -12.71
CA GLU A 23 -5.69 -6.09 -12.06
C GLU A 23 -4.85 -5.28 -13.06
N ASP A 24 -5.05 -5.46 -14.37
CA ASP A 24 -4.39 -4.67 -15.41
C ASP A 24 -4.98 -3.24 -15.47
N GLY A 25 -4.16 -2.29 -15.91
CA GLY A 25 -4.55 -0.90 -16.06
C GLY A 25 -3.43 0.06 -15.72
N MET A 26 -3.76 1.13 -14.99
CA MET A 26 -2.77 2.04 -14.43
C MET A 26 -2.32 1.51 -13.06
N LEU A 27 -1.04 1.19 -12.90
CA LEU A 27 -0.55 0.44 -11.72
C LEU A 27 0.28 1.32 -10.77
N GLY A 28 1.35 1.93 -11.29
CA GLY A 28 2.35 2.62 -10.49
C GLY A 28 2.70 4.01 -10.98
N LEU A 29 2.99 4.91 -10.06
CA LEU A 29 3.43 6.27 -10.35
C LEU A 29 4.59 6.66 -9.44
N ALA A 30 5.65 7.20 -10.02
CA ALA A 30 6.72 7.83 -9.25
C ALA A 30 7.14 9.16 -9.89
N LEU A 31 7.36 10.16 -9.04
CA LEU A 31 8.01 11.40 -9.46
C LEU A 31 9.52 11.21 -9.39
N ASP A 32 10.24 11.72 -10.39
CA ASP A 32 11.70 11.76 -10.35
C ASP A 32 12.18 12.52 -9.09
N PRO A 33 13.30 12.12 -8.45
CA PRO A 33 13.83 12.85 -7.30
C PRO A 33 14.14 14.33 -7.60
N LEU A 34 14.37 14.68 -8.87
CA LEU A 34 14.56 16.05 -9.36
C LEU A 34 13.33 16.62 -10.07
N PHE A 35 12.13 16.10 -9.79
CA PHE A 35 10.87 16.48 -10.47
C PHE A 35 10.66 18.00 -10.58
N GLU A 36 10.92 18.75 -9.52
CA GLU A 36 10.78 20.23 -9.52
C GLU A 36 11.69 20.93 -10.54
N ARG A 37 12.74 20.25 -11.00
CA ARG A 37 13.72 20.76 -11.98
C ARG A 37 13.51 20.19 -13.37
N ASN A 38 13.17 18.90 -13.49
CA ASN A 38 13.09 18.20 -14.78
C ASN A 38 11.67 17.87 -15.25
N GLY A 39 10.67 17.95 -14.37
CA GLY A 39 9.28 17.59 -14.66
C GLY A 39 9.08 16.11 -15.00
N TRP A 40 10.00 15.21 -14.66
CA TRP A 40 9.92 13.80 -15.07
C TRP A 40 9.03 12.96 -14.16
N LEU A 41 8.09 12.26 -14.77
CA LEU A 41 7.16 11.36 -14.11
C LEU A 41 7.25 9.97 -14.74
N TYR A 42 7.24 8.94 -13.91
CA TYR A 42 7.27 7.54 -14.33
C TYR A 42 5.93 6.89 -14.08
N LEU A 43 5.42 6.18 -15.09
CA LEU A 43 4.20 5.39 -15.02
C LEU A 43 4.55 3.92 -15.27
N TYR A 44 3.98 3.03 -14.47
CA TYR A 44 3.93 1.59 -14.75
C TYR A 44 2.48 1.21 -15.03
N TYR A 45 2.23 0.66 -16.23
CA TYR A 45 0.86 0.47 -16.72
C TYR A 45 0.77 -0.63 -17.77
N SER A 46 -0.43 -1.15 -17.97
CA SER A 46 -0.78 -2.10 -19.02
C SER A 46 -1.17 -1.33 -20.28
N PRO A 47 -0.35 -1.26 -21.34
CA PRO A 47 -0.71 -0.53 -22.56
C PRO A 47 -1.96 -1.14 -23.20
N ALA A 48 -2.84 -0.28 -23.73
CA ALA A 48 -3.95 -0.73 -24.57
C ALA A 48 -3.42 -1.31 -25.88
N GLY A 49 -4.15 -2.29 -26.44
CA GLY A 49 -3.78 -2.94 -27.69
C GLY A 49 -3.33 -4.39 -27.49
N PRO A 50 -2.66 -5.00 -28.50
CA PRO A 50 -2.39 -6.42 -28.52
C PRO A 50 -1.19 -6.84 -27.65
N ASP A 51 -0.32 -5.91 -27.23
CA ASP A 51 0.92 -6.23 -26.53
C ASP A 51 0.65 -6.71 -25.10
N SER A 52 0.97 -7.97 -24.80
CA SER A 52 0.85 -8.56 -23.47
C SER A 52 2.07 -8.27 -22.61
N VAL A 53 2.21 -6.99 -22.24
CA VAL A 53 3.27 -6.50 -21.35
C VAL A 53 2.69 -5.59 -20.26
N GLN A 54 3.46 -5.42 -19.18
CA GLN A 54 3.39 -4.24 -18.33
C GLN A 54 4.56 -3.32 -18.70
N ARG A 55 4.30 -2.02 -18.83
CA ARG A 55 5.26 -1.06 -19.36
C ARG A 55 5.63 -0.01 -18.32
N LEU A 56 6.93 0.14 -18.09
CA LEU A 56 7.50 1.29 -17.40
C LEU A 56 7.88 2.34 -18.44
N SER A 57 7.27 3.52 -18.34
CA SER A 57 7.58 4.66 -19.20
C SER A 57 7.81 5.93 -18.40
N ARG A 58 8.66 6.80 -18.91
CA ARG A 58 8.85 8.17 -18.41
C ARG A 58 8.17 9.18 -19.33
N PHE A 59 7.51 10.15 -18.73
CA PHE A 59 6.84 11.26 -19.36
C PHE A 59 7.33 12.59 -18.78
N LEU A 60 7.08 13.68 -19.50
CA LEU A 60 7.30 15.05 -19.07
C LEU A 60 5.98 15.68 -18.60
N VAL A 61 5.99 16.23 -17.40
CA VAL A 61 4.99 17.17 -16.89
C VAL A 61 5.48 18.59 -17.19
N ALA A 62 4.65 19.39 -17.86
CA ALA A 62 4.96 20.78 -18.18
C ALA A 62 3.74 21.65 -17.83
N GLY A 63 3.90 22.52 -16.82
CA GLY A 63 2.78 23.24 -16.23
C GLY A 63 1.75 22.26 -15.69
N ASP A 64 0.49 22.45 -16.07
CA ASP A 64 -0.61 21.60 -15.64
C ASP A 64 -0.99 20.53 -16.67
N SER A 65 0.00 19.91 -17.32
CA SER A 65 -0.23 18.88 -18.34
C SER A 65 0.84 17.80 -18.30
N LEU A 66 0.41 16.55 -18.49
CA LEU A 66 1.30 15.43 -18.78
C LEU A 66 1.41 15.28 -20.29
N ILE A 67 2.60 15.52 -20.85
CA ILE A 67 2.83 15.49 -22.29
C ILE A 67 2.96 14.03 -22.75
N LEU A 68 1.87 13.40 -23.15
CA LEU A 68 1.85 11.97 -23.53
C LEU A 68 2.82 11.64 -24.68
N THR A 69 3.00 12.55 -25.65
CA THR A 69 3.94 12.37 -26.77
C THR A 69 5.41 12.42 -26.36
N SER A 70 5.72 12.77 -25.12
CA SER A 70 7.09 12.75 -24.57
C SER A 70 7.53 11.38 -24.06
N GLU A 71 6.67 10.36 -24.20
CA GLU A 71 6.91 9.01 -23.71
C GLU A 71 8.31 8.50 -24.08
N LYS A 72 8.99 7.98 -23.06
CA LYS A 72 10.15 7.13 -23.22
C LYS A 72 9.88 5.80 -22.52
N VAL A 73 9.72 4.74 -23.31
CA VAL A 73 9.62 3.37 -22.80
C VAL A 73 10.99 2.99 -22.24
N ILE A 74 11.00 2.54 -20.97
CA ILE A 74 12.23 2.18 -20.24
C ILE A 74 12.37 0.67 -20.15
N LEU A 75 11.30 -0.02 -19.75
CA LEU A 75 11.30 -1.45 -19.50
C LEU A 75 9.91 -2.02 -19.79
N GLU A 76 9.87 -3.21 -20.37
CA GLU A 76 8.64 -3.98 -20.56
C GLU A 76 8.78 -5.34 -19.88
N VAL A 77 7.76 -5.70 -19.11
CA VAL A 77 7.67 -6.99 -18.41
C VAL A 77 6.63 -7.83 -19.15
N PRO A 78 7.02 -8.93 -19.83
CA PRO A 78 6.08 -9.81 -20.50
C PRO A 78 5.08 -10.41 -19.51
N VAL A 79 3.80 -10.43 -19.89
CA VAL A 79 2.71 -11.06 -19.11
C VAL A 79 1.84 -11.93 -20.01
N GLN A 80 1.09 -12.85 -19.41
CA GLN A 80 -0.05 -13.50 -20.04
C GLN A 80 -1.34 -12.79 -19.63
N ARG A 81 -2.34 -12.80 -20.51
CA ARG A 81 -3.70 -12.27 -20.28
C ARG A 81 -4.80 -13.29 -20.53
N GLU A 82 -4.44 -14.57 -20.52
CA GLU A 82 -5.36 -15.71 -20.65
C GLU A 82 -6.15 -15.92 -19.35
N THR A 83 -5.49 -15.66 -18.22
CA THR A 83 -6.05 -15.79 -16.88
C THR A 83 -5.62 -14.59 -16.03
N CYS A 84 -6.41 -14.28 -15.01
CA CYS A 84 -5.93 -13.42 -13.93
C CYS A 84 -4.89 -14.18 -13.07
N CYS A 85 -4.06 -13.58 -12.22
CA CYS A 85 -4.11 -12.28 -11.54
C CYS A 85 -2.65 -11.83 -11.25
N HIS A 86 -2.44 -10.84 -10.38
CA HIS A 86 -1.16 -10.40 -9.79
C HIS A 86 -0.32 -9.51 -10.70
N SER A 87 -0.80 -8.30 -10.93
CA SER A 87 -0.05 -7.28 -11.68
C SER A 87 0.95 -6.50 -10.81
N ALA A 88 0.69 -6.42 -9.49
CA ALA A 88 1.42 -5.59 -8.53
C ALA A 88 1.61 -4.15 -9.08
N GLY A 89 2.86 -3.67 -9.16
CA GLY A 89 3.20 -2.50 -9.97
C GLY A 89 3.49 -1.22 -9.21
N ASP A 90 3.91 -1.30 -7.94
CA ASP A 90 4.35 -0.12 -7.20
C ASP A 90 5.70 0.40 -7.76
N LEU A 91 5.90 1.71 -7.65
CA LEU A 91 7.12 2.39 -8.09
C LEU A 91 7.65 3.27 -6.97
N GLN A 92 8.96 3.19 -6.71
CA GLN A 92 9.59 4.10 -5.77
C GLN A 92 11.06 4.36 -6.08
N PHE A 93 11.47 5.61 -5.92
CA PHE A 93 12.89 5.97 -5.91
C PHE A 93 13.50 5.74 -4.53
N GLY A 94 14.66 5.08 -4.52
CA GLY A 94 15.51 4.96 -3.35
C GLY A 94 16.40 6.21 -3.11
N PRO A 95 17.17 6.21 -2.01
CA PRO A 95 18.05 7.32 -1.62
C PRO A 95 19.19 7.59 -2.61
N ASP A 96 19.53 6.61 -3.43
CA ASP A 96 20.61 6.61 -4.43
C ASP A 96 20.12 7.01 -5.84
N GLY A 97 18.85 7.37 -5.98
CA GLY A 97 18.23 7.69 -7.26
C GLY A 97 17.99 6.46 -8.15
N LEU A 98 18.04 5.25 -7.59
CA LEU A 98 17.59 4.05 -8.27
C LEU A 98 16.06 3.95 -8.19
N LEU A 99 15.46 3.49 -9.28
CA LEU A 99 14.04 3.20 -9.37
C LEU A 99 13.81 1.71 -9.07
N TYR A 100 12.93 1.46 -8.11
CA TYR A 100 12.45 0.14 -7.76
C TYR A 100 11.06 -0.08 -8.36
N ILE A 101 10.81 -1.29 -8.86
CA ILE A 101 9.54 -1.67 -9.50
C ILE A 101 9.09 -3.01 -8.93
N SER A 102 7.88 -3.09 -8.38
CA SER A 102 7.30 -4.38 -7.99
C SER A 102 6.55 -5.02 -9.16
N THR A 103 6.68 -6.33 -9.31
CA THR A 103 6.02 -7.11 -10.37
C THR A 103 5.42 -8.38 -9.76
N GLY A 104 4.14 -8.64 -10.03
CA GLY A 104 3.51 -9.88 -9.58
C GLY A 104 3.87 -11.05 -10.48
N ASP A 105 3.61 -12.27 -9.99
CA ASP A 105 3.98 -13.53 -10.64
C ASP A 105 3.13 -13.88 -11.87
N ASN A 106 2.03 -13.14 -12.07
CA ASN A 106 1.09 -13.31 -13.17
C ASN A 106 0.49 -14.74 -13.22
N THR A 107 0.24 -15.34 -12.05
CA THR A 107 -0.26 -16.71 -11.88
C THR A 107 -1.25 -16.82 -10.71
N SER A 108 -2.49 -17.25 -10.96
CA SER A 108 -3.51 -17.42 -9.92
C SER A 108 -3.45 -18.79 -9.22
N SER A 109 -3.69 -18.80 -7.90
CA SER A 109 -3.86 -20.00 -7.07
C SER A 109 -5.23 -20.69 -7.18
N LYS A 110 -6.15 -20.19 -8.02
CA LYS A 110 -7.51 -20.74 -8.11
C LYS A 110 -7.53 -22.20 -8.59
N GLU A 111 -6.66 -22.53 -9.53
CA GLU A 111 -6.57 -23.88 -10.12
C GLU A 111 -5.73 -24.86 -9.29
N SER A 112 -5.15 -24.40 -8.18
CA SER A 112 -4.46 -25.21 -7.18
C SER A 112 -5.27 -25.31 -5.88
N SER A 113 -6.59 -25.08 -5.94
CA SER A 113 -7.48 -25.07 -4.76
C SER A 113 -7.03 -24.09 -3.67
N GLY A 114 -6.40 -22.99 -4.06
CA GLY A 114 -5.87 -21.99 -3.14
C GLY A 114 -4.50 -22.34 -2.54
N TYR A 115 -3.81 -23.40 -2.98
CA TYR A 115 -2.42 -23.72 -2.61
C TYR A 115 -1.43 -23.16 -3.64
N SER A 116 -0.16 -23.55 -3.57
CA SER A 116 0.85 -23.16 -4.55
C SER A 116 0.53 -23.63 -5.98
N PRO A 117 0.44 -22.74 -6.98
CA PRO A 117 0.16 -23.09 -8.37
C PRO A 117 1.46 -23.46 -9.11
N ILE A 118 1.76 -24.76 -9.16
CA ILE A 118 2.96 -25.32 -9.82
C ILE A 118 2.58 -26.39 -10.86
N ASP A 119 1.57 -26.10 -11.69
CA ASP A 119 0.99 -27.08 -12.62
C ASP A 119 1.83 -27.29 -13.89
N GLU A 120 2.68 -28.33 -13.87
CA GLU A 120 3.62 -28.64 -14.93
C GLU A 120 3.01 -29.39 -16.13
N ARG A 121 1.70 -29.67 -16.11
CA ARG A 121 1.05 -30.41 -17.21
C ARG A 121 1.15 -29.65 -18.54
N PRO A 122 1.17 -30.34 -19.69
CA PRO A 122 1.24 -29.69 -20.99
C PRO A 122 0.11 -28.66 -21.20
N GLY A 123 0.47 -27.45 -21.61
CA GLY A 123 -0.49 -26.36 -21.86
C GLY A 123 -0.98 -25.62 -20.60
N ARG A 124 -0.44 -25.92 -19.42
CA ARG A 124 -0.82 -25.29 -18.14
C ARG A 124 0.13 -24.20 -17.67
N GLY A 125 0.99 -23.68 -18.53
CA GLY A 125 1.92 -22.57 -18.22
C GLY A 125 1.29 -21.35 -17.52
N PRO A 126 0.07 -20.88 -17.85
CA PRO A 126 -0.61 -19.83 -17.08
C PRO A 126 -0.88 -20.13 -15.60
N TYR A 127 -0.76 -21.39 -15.17
CA TYR A 127 -1.03 -21.90 -13.81
C TYR A 127 0.22 -22.45 -13.10
N ASP A 128 1.40 -22.13 -13.63
CA ASP A 128 2.69 -22.50 -13.04
C ASP A 128 3.48 -21.25 -12.68
N ALA A 129 3.55 -20.93 -11.39
CA ALA A 129 4.29 -19.77 -10.86
C ALA A 129 5.81 -20.00 -10.89
N GLN A 130 6.27 -21.23 -11.12
CA GLN A 130 7.69 -21.52 -11.24
C GLN A 130 8.31 -20.86 -12.48
N LYS A 131 7.52 -20.66 -13.53
CA LYS A 131 7.94 -19.99 -14.77
C LYS A 131 8.39 -18.53 -14.56
N SER A 132 7.89 -17.89 -13.50
CA SER A 132 8.06 -16.47 -13.21
C SER A 132 8.82 -16.28 -11.90
N SER A 133 8.18 -16.42 -10.74
CA SER A 133 8.76 -16.06 -9.44
C SER A 133 10.08 -16.77 -9.15
N ALA A 134 10.16 -18.06 -9.46
CA ALA A 134 11.35 -18.90 -9.31
C ALA A 134 12.28 -18.92 -10.54
N ASN A 135 11.93 -18.23 -11.64
CA ASN A 135 12.78 -18.13 -12.81
C ASN A 135 13.72 -16.92 -12.68
N THR A 136 15.01 -17.20 -12.79
CA THR A 136 16.09 -16.22 -12.61
C THR A 136 16.18 -15.21 -13.75
N HIS A 137 15.70 -15.54 -14.96
CA HIS A 137 15.70 -14.67 -16.12
C HIS A 137 14.35 -13.98 -16.39
N ASP A 138 13.29 -14.35 -15.65
CA ASP A 138 11.98 -13.72 -15.77
C ASP A 138 11.86 -12.49 -14.87
N LEU A 139 11.18 -11.45 -15.38
CA LEU A 139 11.01 -10.18 -14.66
C LEU A 139 9.77 -10.15 -13.77
N ARG A 140 8.91 -11.17 -13.80
CA ARG A 140 7.70 -11.27 -12.96
C ARG A 140 7.98 -11.95 -11.62
N GLY A 141 7.17 -11.61 -10.62
CA GLY A 141 7.33 -12.08 -9.24
C GLY A 141 8.62 -11.57 -8.60
N LYS A 142 8.97 -10.31 -8.86
CA LYS A 142 10.23 -9.64 -8.48
C LYS A 142 10.00 -8.24 -7.90
N ILE A 143 10.98 -7.75 -7.15
CA ILE A 143 11.26 -6.31 -7.07
C ILE A 143 12.51 -6.05 -7.92
N LEU A 144 12.32 -5.29 -8.99
CA LEU A 144 13.38 -4.88 -9.91
C LEU A 144 14.02 -3.58 -9.42
N ARG A 145 15.28 -3.34 -9.77
CA ARG A 145 16.02 -2.13 -9.43
C ARG A 145 16.91 -1.68 -10.58
N VAL A 146 16.64 -0.49 -11.12
CA VAL A 146 17.34 0.09 -12.27
C VAL A 146 17.68 1.56 -12.05
N LYS A 147 18.59 2.10 -12.86
CA LYS A 147 18.85 3.55 -12.93
C LYS A 147 18.35 4.12 -14.26
N PRO A 148 17.17 4.75 -14.31
CA PRO A 148 16.68 5.38 -15.53
C PRO A 148 17.64 6.48 -16.04
N LYS A 149 17.72 6.64 -17.36
CA LYS A 149 18.51 7.69 -18.02
C LYS A 149 17.62 8.65 -18.80
N ALA A 150 18.20 9.80 -19.14
CA ALA A 150 17.51 10.88 -19.83
C ALA A 150 16.99 10.53 -21.23
N ASP A 151 17.60 9.55 -21.90
CA ASP A 151 17.22 9.11 -23.24
C ASP A 151 16.10 8.06 -23.26
N GLY A 152 15.71 7.54 -22.08
CA GLY A 152 14.76 6.42 -21.95
C GLY A 152 15.42 5.07 -21.75
N SER A 153 16.74 4.96 -21.89
CA SER A 153 17.46 3.76 -21.48
C SER A 153 17.59 3.69 -19.95
N TYR A 154 18.13 2.59 -19.44
CA TYR A 154 18.53 2.48 -18.04
C TYR A 154 19.94 1.90 -17.91
N ALA A 155 20.49 1.97 -16.70
CA ALA A 155 21.66 1.20 -16.30
C ALA A 155 21.26 0.20 -15.21
N VAL A 156 21.91 -0.95 -15.22
CA VAL A 156 21.84 -1.91 -14.12
C VAL A 156 22.81 -1.46 -13.02
N PRO A 157 22.33 -1.21 -11.80
CA PRO A 157 23.19 -0.87 -10.67
C PRO A 157 23.94 -2.11 -10.15
N GLN A 158 25.11 -1.91 -9.54
CA GLN A 158 25.77 -2.95 -8.77
C GLN A 158 24.94 -3.35 -7.54
N GLY A 159 25.11 -4.59 -7.07
CA GLY A 159 24.44 -5.11 -5.87
C GLY A 159 23.00 -5.58 -6.10
N ASN A 160 22.59 -5.75 -7.36
CA ASN A 160 21.42 -6.57 -7.70
C ASN A 160 21.73 -8.06 -7.48
N LEU A 161 20.71 -8.91 -7.48
CA LEU A 161 20.84 -10.33 -7.18
C LEU A 161 21.73 -11.07 -8.19
N PHE A 162 21.65 -10.66 -9.47
CA PHE A 162 22.37 -11.27 -10.58
C PHE A 162 23.44 -10.32 -11.15
N PRO A 163 24.49 -10.87 -11.78
CA PRO A 163 25.57 -10.07 -12.34
C PRO A 163 25.06 -9.19 -13.50
N PRO A 164 25.65 -7.99 -13.70
CA PRO A 164 25.20 -7.05 -14.74
C PRO A 164 25.31 -7.56 -16.19
N ASP A 165 26.07 -8.62 -16.43
CA ASP A 165 26.21 -9.25 -17.76
C ASP A 165 25.07 -10.24 -18.07
N GLY A 166 24.17 -10.47 -17.12
CA GLY A 166 23.03 -11.36 -17.26
C GLY A 166 23.39 -12.84 -17.25
N SER A 167 24.61 -13.24 -16.88
CA SER A 167 25.07 -14.62 -17.04
C SER A 167 24.41 -15.63 -16.11
N GLN A 168 23.74 -15.18 -15.05
CA GLN A 168 23.10 -16.04 -14.03
C GLN A 168 21.62 -15.68 -13.77
N GLY A 169 21.08 -14.70 -14.50
CA GLY A 169 19.72 -14.20 -14.30
C GLY A 169 19.56 -12.79 -14.86
N ALA A 170 18.33 -12.29 -14.83
CA ALA A 170 17.99 -10.94 -15.28
C ALA A 170 18.67 -9.91 -14.37
N PRO A 171 19.57 -9.06 -14.91
CA PRO A 171 20.41 -8.18 -14.10
C PRO A 171 19.61 -7.11 -13.34
N GLU A 172 18.36 -6.84 -13.73
CA GLU A 172 17.43 -5.91 -13.06
C GLU A 172 16.93 -6.42 -11.70
N VAL A 173 16.99 -7.73 -11.45
CA VAL A 173 16.37 -8.35 -10.27
C VAL A 173 17.12 -7.99 -9.00
N TYR A 174 16.44 -7.34 -8.04
CA TYR A 174 16.95 -7.10 -6.69
C TYR A 174 16.37 -8.11 -5.69
N VAL A 175 15.05 -8.32 -5.74
CA VAL A 175 14.34 -9.35 -4.96
C VAL A 175 13.65 -10.31 -5.91
N MET A 176 13.76 -11.60 -5.63
CA MET A 176 13.17 -12.69 -6.39
C MET A 176 12.26 -13.56 -5.51
N GLY A 177 11.33 -14.30 -6.12
CA GLY A 177 10.51 -15.30 -5.43
C GLY A 177 9.31 -14.68 -4.74
N LEU A 178 8.57 -13.82 -5.44
CA LEU A 178 7.42 -13.08 -4.90
C LEU A 178 6.11 -13.51 -5.58
N ARG A 179 5.03 -13.46 -4.79
CA ARG A 179 3.59 -13.51 -5.10
C ARG A 179 3.09 -12.34 -5.94
N ASN A 180 2.49 -11.45 -5.17
CA ASN A 180 1.92 -10.19 -5.52
C ASN A 180 2.44 -9.17 -4.50
N PRO A 181 3.69 -8.67 -4.68
CA PRO A 181 4.30 -7.64 -3.82
C PRO A 181 3.63 -6.29 -4.10
N PHE A 182 2.40 -6.13 -3.59
CA PHE A 182 1.46 -5.12 -4.07
C PHE A 182 1.96 -3.69 -3.84
N ARG A 183 2.49 -3.42 -2.64
CA ARG A 183 3.05 -2.11 -2.24
C ARG A 183 4.29 -2.29 -1.39
N PHE A 184 5.31 -1.46 -1.63
CA PHE A 184 6.57 -1.51 -0.91
C PHE A 184 7.07 -0.12 -0.53
N THR A 185 8.08 -0.10 0.34
CA THR A 185 8.83 1.10 0.68
C THR A 185 10.34 0.86 0.68
N VAL A 186 11.11 1.85 0.24
CA VAL A 186 12.58 1.90 0.36
C VAL A 186 12.93 2.85 1.49
N ASP A 187 13.56 2.33 2.54
CA ASP A 187 14.04 3.13 3.64
C ASP A 187 15.23 3.99 3.22
N PHE A 188 15.09 5.32 3.28
CA PHE A 188 16.10 6.23 2.75
C PHE A 188 17.45 6.20 3.49
N PRO A 189 17.51 6.16 4.83
CA PRO A 189 18.79 6.06 5.53
C PRO A 189 19.57 4.76 5.28
N THR A 190 18.88 3.63 5.04
CA THR A 190 19.54 2.32 4.95
C THR A 190 19.55 1.68 3.56
N GLY A 191 18.65 2.09 2.67
CA GLY A 191 18.40 1.45 1.37
C GLY A 191 17.63 0.12 1.47
N TYR A 192 17.14 -0.25 2.65
CA TYR A 192 16.38 -1.49 2.84
C TYR A 192 15.00 -1.40 2.18
N VAL A 193 14.53 -2.52 1.63
CA VAL A 193 13.23 -2.60 0.98
C VAL A 193 12.27 -3.41 1.87
N LEU A 194 11.10 -2.85 2.17
CA LEU A 194 10.05 -3.53 2.93
C LEU A 194 8.77 -3.59 2.11
N TRP A 195 8.05 -4.72 2.11
CA TRP A 195 6.83 -4.86 1.31
C TRP A 195 5.78 -5.73 1.98
N GLY A 196 4.53 -5.53 1.58
CA GLY A 196 3.44 -6.45 1.83
C GLY A 196 3.29 -7.42 0.65
N GLU A 197 3.01 -8.67 0.95
CA GLU A 197 2.95 -9.79 0.02
C GLU A 197 1.61 -10.52 0.20
N VAL A 198 0.79 -10.54 -0.85
CA VAL A 198 -0.48 -11.25 -0.82
C VAL A 198 -0.24 -12.71 -1.19
N GLY A 199 -0.58 -13.61 -0.26
CA GLY A 199 -0.42 -15.05 -0.41
C GLY A 199 -1.58 -15.73 -1.13
N PRO A 200 -1.56 -17.07 -1.23
CA PRO A 200 -2.61 -17.85 -1.87
C PRO A 200 -3.88 -17.96 -0.98
N ASP A 201 -4.89 -18.69 -1.44
CA ASP A 201 -6.28 -18.52 -0.94
C ASP A 201 -6.82 -19.67 -0.08
N THR A 202 -6.02 -20.70 0.25
CA THR A 202 -6.45 -21.76 1.17
C THR A 202 -6.39 -21.32 2.64
N GLY A 203 -7.40 -21.68 3.42
CA GLY A 203 -7.45 -21.45 4.88
C GLY A 203 -7.14 -22.68 5.73
N LEU A 204 -6.76 -23.80 5.11
CA LEU A 204 -6.52 -25.08 5.79
C LEU A 204 -5.20 -25.68 5.34
N ASP A 205 -4.52 -26.34 6.27
CA ASP A 205 -3.42 -27.24 5.92
C ASP A 205 -3.98 -28.48 5.21
N GLY A 206 -3.24 -29.04 4.27
CA GLY A 206 -3.66 -30.21 3.52
C GLY A 206 -2.51 -30.96 2.86
N PRO A 207 -2.80 -32.05 2.13
CA PRO A 207 -1.79 -32.79 1.40
C PRO A 207 -1.03 -31.94 0.37
N GLN A 208 -1.66 -30.88 -0.17
CA GLN A 208 -1.04 -29.92 -1.08
C GLN A 208 -0.11 -28.91 -0.40
N GLY A 209 -0.03 -28.89 0.93
CA GLY A 209 0.87 -28.03 1.69
C GLY A 209 0.21 -27.26 2.83
N PRO A 210 0.89 -26.24 3.37
CA PRO A 210 0.37 -25.44 4.47
C PRO A 210 -0.84 -24.59 4.04
N GLN A 211 -1.63 -24.19 5.04
CA GLN A 211 -2.57 -23.07 4.88
C GLN A 211 -1.84 -21.83 4.37
N SER A 212 -2.56 -20.91 3.73
CA SER A 212 -1.93 -19.73 3.12
C SER A 212 -1.61 -18.67 4.16
N TYR A 213 -0.63 -17.82 3.87
CA TYR A 213 -0.20 -16.69 4.68
C TYR A 213 -0.08 -15.44 3.81
N ASP A 214 -0.56 -14.30 4.31
CA ASP A 214 -0.08 -13.01 3.82
C ASP A 214 1.14 -12.63 4.64
N GLU A 215 2.05 -11.87 4.04
CA GLU A 215 3.35 -11.63 4.62
C GLU A 215 3.75 -10.15 4.56
N PHE A 216 4.57 -9.76 5.52
CA PHE A 216 5.36 -8.56 5.45
C PHE A 216 6.83 -8.94 5.49
N ASN A 217 7.60 -8.36 4.56
CA ASN A 217 8.94 -8.81 4.23
C ASN A 217 9.95 -7.67 4.25
N LEU A 218 11.22 -8.01 4.43
CA LEU A 218 12.35 -7.07 4.49
C LEU A 218 13.56 -7.62 3.72
N ALA A 219 14.09 -6.81 2.81
CA ALA A 219 15.33 -7.03 2.09
C ALA A 219 16.39 -6.02 2.52
N ARG A 220 17.33 -6.50 3.33
CA ARG A 220 18.57 -5.78 3.69
C ARG A 220 19.67 -5.93 2.64
N GLN A 221 19.51 -6.93 1.78
CA GLN A 221 20.38 -7.30 0.67
C GLN A 221 19.52 -8.01 -0.39
N PRO A 222 19.96 -8.13 -1.65
CA PRO A 222 19.22 -8.88 -2.66
C PRO A 222 19.07 -10.35 -2.25
N GLY A 223 17.99 -11.02 -2.67
CA GLY A 223 17.74 -12.41 -2.30
C GLY A 223 16.51 -13.05 -2.92
N PHE A 224 16.35 -14.35 -2.67
CA PHE A 224 15.19 -15.15 -3.02
C PHE A 224 14.27 -15.33 -1.81
N TYR A 225 12.99 -14.97 -1.93
CA TYR A 225 12.01 -14.96 -0.84
C TYR A 225 10.98 -16.09 -0.94
N GLY A 226 11.33 -17.14 -1.69
CA GLY A 226 10.77 -18.46 -1.50
C GLY A 226 9.61 -18.86 -2.40
N TRP A 227 8.75 -17.92 -2.83
CA TRP A 227 7.61 -18.28 -3.69
C TRP A 227 8.08 -18.83 -5.06
N PRO A 228 7.48 -19.93 -5.57
CA PRO A 228 6.28 -20.63 -5.11
C PRO A 228 6.51 -21.85 -4.21
N TYR A 229 7.74 -22.10 -3.79
CA TYR A 229 8.10 -23.31 -3.02
C TYR A 229 7.89 -23.15 -1.53
N PHE A 230 8.00 -21.92 -1.02
CA PHE A 230 7.89 -21.63 0.40
C PHE A 230 6.95 -20.46 0.68
N ILE A 231 6.43 -20.45 1.91
CA ILE A 231 5.61 -19.37 2.46
C ILE A 231 5.93 -19.20 3.95
N ALA A 232 5.58 -18.06 4.55
CA ALA A 232 5.79 -17.75 5.96
C ALA A 232 7.27 -17.91 6.39
N ASP A 233 7.53 -18.66 7.45
CA ASP A 233 8.87 -18.94 7.98
C ASP A 233 9.61 -20.03 7.19
N GLN A 234 9.49 -20.02 5.86
CA GLN A 234 9.97 -21.04 4.92
C GLN A 234 9.23 -22.39 5.04
N LYS A 235 7.93 -22.36 5.29
CA LYS A 235 7.07 -23.55 5.20
C LYS A 235 7.03 -24.01 3.74
N ALA A 236 7.50 -25.23 3.49
CA ALA A 236 7.55 -25.79 2.14
C ALA A 236 6.17 -26.27 1.67
N TYR A 237 5.89 -26.04 0.39
CA TYR A 237 4.90 -26.79 -0.37
C TYR A 237 5.54 -28.08 -0.93
N PRO A 238 4.82 -29.20 -0.95
CA PRO A 238 5.24 -30.38 -1.69
C PRO A 238 5.23 -30.07 -3.19
N ASP A 239 6.12 -30.72 -3.93
CA ASP A 239 6.06 -30.78 -5.38
C ASP A 239 4.83 -31.58 -5.81
N TRP A 240 3.69 -30.90 -5.91
CA TRP A 240 2.39 -31.53 -6.08
C TRP A 240 2.19 -32.00 -7.52
N ASP A 241 1.94 -33.30 -7.71
CA ASP A 241 1.62 -33.84 -9.03
C ASP A 241 0.13 -33.57 -9.35
N PHE A 242 -0.11 -32.62 -10.26
CA PHE A 242 -1.45 -32.24 -10.72
C PHE A 242 -2.12 -33.27 -11.66
N ALA A 243 -1.39 -34.26 -12.17
CA ALA A 243 -1.96 -35.35 -12.97
C ALA A 243 -2.51 -36.47 -12.09
N THR A 244 -1.82 -36.80 -10.99
CA THR A 244 -2.21 -37.89 -10.07
C THR A 244 -2.90 -37.39 -8.80
N ASN A 245 -2.82 -36.09 -8.50
CA ASN A 245 -3.26 -35.47 -7.25
C ASN A 245 -2.58 -36.10 -6.01
N THR A 246 -1.26 -36.25 -6.08
CA THR A 246 -0.46 -36.81 -4.98
C THR A 246 0.72 -35.90 -4.63
N PRO A 247 1.12 -35.82 -3.35
CA PRO A 247 2.27 -35.01 -2.95
C PRO A 247 3.58 -35.69 -3.38
N GLY A 248 4.49 -34.90 -3.98
CA GLY A 248 5.87 -35.27 -4.20
C GLY A 248 6.79 -34.83 -3.04
N SER A 249 8.08 -34.66 -3.35
CA SER A 249 9.08 -34.23 -2.37
C SER A 249 8.93 -32.76 -1.97
N MET A 250 9.24 -32.45 -0.72
CA MET A 250 9.44 -31.08 -0.27
C MET A 250 10.80 -30.54 -0.74
N GLN A 251 10.85 -29.24 -1.08
CA GLN A 251 12.09 -28.55 -1.41
C GLN A 251 12.90 -28.21 -0.14
N ASP A 252 14.23 -28.20 -0.24
CA ASP A 252 15.13 -27.70 0.83
C ASP A 252 15.27 -26.17 0.69
N PRO A 253 14.86 -25.36 1.69
CA PRO A 253 14.98 -23.91 1.61
C PRO A 253 16.42 -23.41 1.47
N LYS A 254 17.42 -24.22 1.83
CA LYS A 254 18.84 -23.86 1.64
C LYS A 254 19.32 -24.06 0.21
N ARG A 255 18.64 -24.91 -0.57
CA ARG A 255 19.04 -25.30 -1.93
C ARG A 255 17.82 -25.62 -2.80
N PRO A 256 16.88 -24.68 -2.99
CA PRO A 256 15.70 -24.96 -3.79
C PRO A 256 16.05 -25.10 -5.28
N GLN A 257 15.22 -25.85 -6.00
CA GLN A 257 15.41 -26.11 -7.41
C GLN A 257 14.15 -25.82 -8.22
N ASN A 258 14.31 -25.11 -9.34
CA ASN A 258 13.25 -24.89 -10.31
C ASN A 258 13.31 -25.95 -11.42
N ASN A 259 12.50 -26.99 -11.27
CA ASN A 259 12.39 -28.10 -12.21
C ASN A 259 11.27 -27.93 -13.25
N SER A 260 10.57 -26.79 -13.24
CA SER A 260 9.45 -26.54 -14.15
C SER A 260 9.85 -26.72 -15.61
N PRO A 261 8.99 -27.32 -16.45
CA PRO A 261 9.19 -27.39 -17.89
C PRO A 261 9.13 -26.01 -18.57
N TYR A 262 8.64 -24.98 -17.86
CA TYR A 262 8.59 -23.58 -18.33
C TYR A 262 9.76 -22.74 -17.80
N ASN A 263 10.69 -23.32 -17.04
CA ASN A 263 11.90 -22.64 -16.59
C ASN A 263 12.91 -22.50 -17.74
N TYR A 264 13.37 -21.28 -17.98
CA TYR A 264 14.44 -20.98 -18.94
C TYR A 264 15.63 -20.28 -18.29
N GLY A 265 15.66 -20.22 -16.95
CA GLY A 265 16.78 -19.72 -16.18
C GLY A 265 17.55 -20.82 -15.45
N ALA A 266 18.32 -20.42 -14.44
CA ALA A 266 19.01 -21.35 -13.56
C ALA A 266 18.04 -22.32 -12.88
N ARG A 267 18.47 -23.57 -12.77
CA ARG A 267 17.76 -24.63 -12.04
C ARG A 267 17.99 -24.51 -10.53
N ASP A 268 19.25 -24.40 -10.11
CA ASP A 268 19.60 -24.22 -8.70
C ASP A 268 19.37 -22.76 -8.28
N LEU A 269 18.59 -22.56 -7.23
CA LEU A 269 18.19 -21.24 -6.77
C LEU A 269 18.98 -20.81 -5.52
N PRO A 270 19.07 -19.49 -5.25
CA PRO A 270 19.59 -19.01 -3.99
C PRO A 270 18.77 -19.55 -2.79
N PRO A 271 19.36 -19.60 -1.58
CA PRO A 271 18.61 -19.96 -0.38
C PRO A 271 17.41 -19.03 -0.16
N ALA A 272 16.26 -19.63 0.15
CA ALA A 272 15.05 -18.91 0.50
C ALA A 272 15.25 -18.11 1.80
N GLN A 273 14.77 -16.87 1.81
CA GLN A 273 14.73 -16.03 3.00
C GLN A 273 13.38 -16.20 3.71
N PRO A 274 13.34 -16.19 5.06
CA PRO A 274 12.09 -16.22 5.79
C PRO A 274 11.38 -14.87 5.76
N SER A 275 10.05 -14.92 5.86
CA SER A 275 9.22 -13.73 5.98
C SER A 275 9.33 -13.11 7.38
N LEU A 276 9.20 -11.78 7.47
CA LEU A 276 9.40 -11.05 8.72
C LEU A 276 8.20 -11.17 9.65
N ILE A 277 7.00 -11.04 9.08
CA ILE A 277 5.70 -11.19 9.72
C ILE A 277 4.83 -11.99 8.75
N TRP A 278 4.05 -12.93 9.27
CA TRP A 278 3.08 -13.69 8.47
C TRP A 278 1.84 -14.01 9.29
N TYR A 279 0.69 -14.13 8.64
CA TYR A 279 -0.57 -14.40 9.33
C TYR A 279 -1.60 -15.12 8.44
N PRO A 280 -2.37 -16.09 8.99
CA PRO A 280 -3.34 -16.88 8.24
C PRO A 280 -4.72 -16.19 8.13
N TYR A 281 -5.68 -16.81 7.42
CA TYR A 281 -7.08 -16.39 7.45
C TYR A 281 -7.65 -16.49 8.88
N GLY A 282 -7.27 -17.54 9.60
CA GLY A 282 -7.55 -17.69 11.02
C GLY A 282 -6.76 -16.71 11.90
N PRO A 283 -6.91 -16.81 13.23
CA PRO A 283 -6.16 -15.97 14.15
C PRO A 283 -4.65 -16.27 14.06
N SER A 284 -3.82 -15.22 13.97
CA SER A 284 -2.37 -15.38 14.10
C SER A 284 -2.01 -15.65 15.57
N LEU A 285 -1.31 -16.76 15.82
CA LEU A 285 -0.84 -17.11 17.17
C LEU A 285 0.35 -16.27 17.62
N ILE A 286 1.11 -15.71 16.67
CA ILE A 286 2.31 -14.91 16.94
C ILE A 286 1.94 -13.42 17.00
N TRP A 287 0.99 -13.00 16.15
CA TRP A 287 0.54 -11.61 16.05
C TRP A 287 -0.98 -11.48 16.13
N PRO A 288 -1.63 -11.78 17.28
CA PRO A 288 -3.08 -11.75 17.41
C PRO A 288 -3.73 -10.41 17.01
N VAL A 289 -2.98 -9.31 17.15
CA VAL A 289 -3.42 -7.96 16.77
C VAL A 289 -3.76 -7.82 15.28
N LEU A 290 -3.22 -8.68 14.41
CA LEU A 290 -3.52 -8.69 12.97
C LEU A 290 -4.95 -9.18 12.67
N GLY A 291 -5.64 -9.75 13.65
CA GLY A 291 -7.02 -10.23 13.52
C GLY A 291 -7.15 -11.49 12.65
N GLN A 292 -8.36 -11.71 12.14
CA GLN A 292 -8.75 -12.87 11.33
C GLN A 292 -9.76 -12.45 10.24
N GLY A 293 -9.97 -13.30 9.24
CA GLY A 293 -10.82 -13.01 8.07
C GLY A 293 -10.02 -12.94 6.78
N SER A 294 -10.61 -12.36 5.73
CA SER A 294 -9.91 -12.12 4.44
C SER A 294 -8.63 -11.32 4.63
N ARG A 295 -7.68 -11.38 3.67
CA ARG A 295 -6.32 -10.82 3.82
C ARG A 295 -5.85 -10.18 2.54
N SER A 296 -5.09 -9.09 2.67
CA SER A 296 -4.44 -8.38 1.56
C SER A 296 -3.34 -7.47 2.10
N ALA A 297 -2.20 -8.04 2.50
CA ALA A 297 -1.09 -7.31 3.11
C ALA A 297 -0.44 -6.32 2.14
N MET A 298 -0.29 -5.07 2.59
CA MET A 298 0.33 -4.00 1.80
C MET A 298 1.38 -3.23 2.62
N GLY A 299 2.55 -3.02 2.03
CA GLY A 299 3.65 -2.29 2.66
C GLY A 299 3.46 -0.79 2.50
N GLY A 300 3.21 -0.08 3.60
CA GLY A 300 3.15 1.37 3.63
C GLY A 300 4.52 1.99 3.94
N PRO A 301 4.55 3.29 4.29
CA PRO A 301 5.81 4.00 4.50
C PRO A 301 6.50 3.62 5.81
N LEU A 302 7.84 3.53 5.79
CA LEU A 302 8.65 3.57 7.01
C LEU A 302 8.86 5.04 7.41
N TYR A 303 8.45 5.42 8.61
CA TYR A 303 8.50 6.81 9.04
C TYR A 303 9.90 7.19 9.54
N ARG A 304 10.46 8.24 8.94
CA ARG A 304 11.74 8.84 9.35
C ARG A 304 11.48 10.30 9.68
N TYR A 305 11.36 10.64 10.96
CA TYR A 305 10.86 11.93 11.43
C TYR A 305 11.61 13.11 10.82
N ASP A 306 12.94 13.04 10.73
CA ASP A 306 13.79 14.13 10.24
C ASP A 306 13.75 14.30 8.71
N ARG A 307 13.02 13.45 7.97
CA ARG A 307 12.78 13.63 6.53
C ARG A 307 11.63 14.60 6.22
N TYR A 308 10.80 14.91 7.20
CA TYR A 308 9.58 15.70 7.00
C TYR A 308 9.68 17.08 7.65
N GLN A 309 9.09 18.07 6.99
CA GLN A 309 9.08 19.46 7.43
C GLN A 309 7.68 19.89 7.88
N GLY A 310 7.59 21.01 8.59
CA GLY A 310 6.29 21.58 8.99
C GLY A 310 5.73 20.99 10.28
N LYS A 311 4.50 21.41 10.62
CA LYS A 311 3.81 21.09 11.88
C LYS A 311 2.88 19.88 11.80
N ASN A 312 2.61 19.38 10.59
CA ASN A 312 1.64 18.31 10.35
C ASN A 312 2.24 16.89 10.49
N LYS A 313 3.54 16.82 10.77
CA LYS A 313 4.30 15.59 10.89
C LYS A 313 3.93 14.83 12.16
N LEU A 314 3.84 13.51 12.03
CA LEU A 314 3.58 12.63 13.17
C LEU A 314 4.64 12.81 14.27
N PRO A 315 4.28 12.60 15.56
CA PRO A 315 5.22 12.68 16.67
C PRO A 315 6.47 11.83 16.46
N ARG A 316 7.59 12.23 17.08
CA ARG A 316 8.86 11.47 17.03
C ARG A 316 8.72 10.03 17.57
N TYR A 317 7.68 9.75 18.35
CA TYR A 317 7.29 8.39 18.73
C TYR A 317 7.21 7.41 17.55
N TYR A 318 6.79 7.86 16.36
CA TYR A 318 6.69 7.00 15.19
C TYR A 318 8.01 6.85 14.41
N ASP A 319 9.08 7.54 14.80
CA ASP A 319 10.36 7.48 14.10
C ASP A 319 10.93 6.06 14.08
N GLY A 320 11.26 5.55 12.90
CA GLY A 320 11.70 4.17 12.68
C GLY A 320 10.58 3.13 12.64
N LYS A 321 9.31 3.51 12.82
CA LYS A 321 8.17 2.57 12.73
C LYS A 321 7.69 2.41 11.29
N TRP A 322 7.30 1.19 10.95
CA TRP A 322 6.74 0.87 9.63
C TRP A 322 5.23 0.84 9.67
N PHE A 323 4.60 1.65 8.84
CA PHE A 323 3.15 1.64 8.65
C PHE A 323 2.82 0.50 7.68
N ILE A 324 2.28 -0.58 8.21
CA ILE A 324 1.68 -1.67 7.43
C ILE A 324 0.17 -1.47 7.41
N TYR A 325 -0.49 -1.92 6.35
CA TYR A 325 -1.93 -1.78 6.23
C TYR A 325 -2.51 -2.94 5.42
N GLU A 326 -3.83 -3.08 5.48
CA GLU A 326 -4.51 -4.19 4.82
C GLU A 326 -5.85 -3.73 4.22
N TRP A 327 -6.03 -4.06 2.95
CA TRP A 327 -7.26 -3.73 2.21
C TRP A 327 -8.48 -4.48 2.72
N ALA A 328 -8.34 -5.75 3.11
CA ALA A 328 -9.48 -6.62 3.40
C ALA A 328 -10.10 -6.41 4.79
N ARG A 329 -9.28 -6.05 5.80
CA ARG A 329 -9.70 -5.83 7.20
C ARG A 329 -9.66 -4.37 7.64
N ASP A 330 -9.44 -3.42 6.72
CA ASP A 330 -9.55 -1.98 6.95
C ASP A 330 -8.75 -1.44 8.15
N TRP A 331 -7.47 -1.81 8.24
CA TRP A 331 -6.60 -1.32 9.31
C TRP A 331 -5.28 -0.75 8.80
N ILE A 332 -4.69 0.12 9.62
CA ILE A 332 -3.30 0.56 9.55
C ILE A 332 -2.66 0.21 10.89
N MET A 333 -1.45 -0.33 10.87
CA MET A 333 -0.69 -0.67 12.07
C MET A 333 0.75 -0.18 11.94
N CYS A 334 1.38 0.07 13.08
CA CYS A 334 2.78 0.43 13.17
C CYS A 334 3.59 -0.75 13.71
N VAL A 335 4.55 -1.22 12.93
CA VAL A 335 5.58 -2.17 13.37
C VAL A 335 6.74 -1.39 13.99
N GLU A 336 7.09 -1.75 15.21
CA GLU A 336 8.30 -1.29 15.88
C GLU A 336 9.39 -2.36 15.76
N PHE A 337 10.61 -1.94 15.47
CA PHE A 337 11.75 -2.84 15.27
C PHE A 337 12.77 -2.71 16.41
N GLY A 338 13.34 -3.85 16.78
CA GLY A 338 14.57 -3.89 17.57
C GLY A 338 15.81 -3.49 16.74
N PRO A 339 16.99 -3.39 17.39
CA PRO A 339 18.23 -2.99 16.70
C PRO A 339 18.65 -3.87 15.52
N ASP A 340 18.19 -5.13 15.48
CA ASP A 340 18.48 -6.10 14.42
C ASP A 340 17.40 -6.19 13.34
N TRP A 341 16.43 -5.25 13.35
CA TRP A 341 15.27 -5.20 12.46
C TRP A 341 14.24 -6.31 12.67
N ARG A 342 14.26 -7.01 13.82
CA ARG A 342 13.15 -7.88 14.20
C ARG A 342 11.96 -7.08 14.72
N PRO A 343 10.72 -7.39 14.32
CA PRO A 343 9.53 -6.81 14.92
C PRO A 343 9.50 -7.12 16.42
N VAL A 344 9.35 -6.09 17.24
CA VAL A 344 9.18 -6.23 18.70
C VAL A 344 7.75 -5.95 19.13
N GLN A 345 7.04 -5.10 18.39
CA GLN A 345 5.66 -4.73 18.67
C GLN A 345 4.93 -4.35 17.39
N ILE A 346 3.64 -4.69 17.32
CA ILE A 346 2.72 -4.21 16.29
C ILE A 346 1.56 -3.52 17.02
N THR A 347 1.32 -2.25 16.72
CA THR A 347 0.25 -1.46 17.36
C THR A 347 -0.71 -0.90 16.31
N PRO A 348 -2.04 -0.95 16.54
CA PRO A 348 -3.00 -0.25 15.69
C PRO A 348 -2.69 1.25 15.59
N PHE A 349 -2.94 1.82 14.41
CA PHE A 349 -2.87 3.25 14.15
C PHE A 349 -4.23 3.75 13.70
N LEU A 350 -4.67 4.87 14.28
CA LEU A 350 -5.90 5.57 13.89
C LEU A 350 -7.18 4.70 13.98
N THR A 351 -7.37 3.99 15.10
CA THR A 351 -8.49 3.04 15.31
C THR A 351 -9.88 3.67 15.24
N GLU A 352 -9.99 4.95 15.56
CA GLU A 352 -11.27 5.68 15.56
C GLU A 352 -11.71 6.11 14.15
N TRP A 353 -10.82 5.99 13.15
CA TRP A 353 -11.14 6.35 11.77
C TRP A 353 -11.62 5.13 11.01
N LYS A 354 -12.83 5.22 10.44
CA LYS A 354 -13.36 4.18 9.56
C LYS A 354 -12.71 4.28 8.17
N LEU A 355 -11.74 3.40 7.94
CA LEU A 355 -11.15 3.15 6.63
C LEU A 355 -12.15 2.40 5.72
N ASN A 356 -11.97 2.56 4.41
CA ASN A 356 -12.77 1.90 3.38
C ASN A 356 -11.83 1.31 2.32
N ASN A 357 -11.31 0.13 2.63
CA ASN A 357 -10.43 -0.65 1.79
C ASN A 357 -9.17 0.14 1.35
N PRO A 358 -8.27 0.48 2.28
CA PRO A 358 -7.07 1.27 1.98
C PRO A 358 -6.17 0.50 1.00
N ILE A 359 -5.73 1.18 -0.06
CA ILE A 359 -4.98 0.55 -1.18
C ILE A 359 -3.62 1.19 -1.46
N ASP A 360 -3.37 2.42 -0.98
CA ASP A 360 -2.04 3.04 -0.98
C ASP A 360 -1.87 4.03 0.19
N LEU A 361 -0.69 4.04 0.80
CA LEU A 361 -0.29 4.96 1.86
C LEU A 361 1.01 5.67 1.47
N LYS A 362 1.02 7.01 1.47
CA LYS A 362 2.23 7.81 1.21
C LYS A 362 2.33 8.98 2.19
N LEU A 363 3.54 9.38 2.55
CA LEU A 363 3.80 10.56 3.37
C LEU A 363 4.14 11.76 2.48
N GLY A 364 3.45 12.88 2.70
CA GLY A 364 3.75 14.15 2.06
C GLY A 364 5.02 14.79 2.62
N ARG A 365 5.59 15.76 1.90
CA ARG A 365 6.78 16.53 2.36
C ARG A 365 6.54 17.27 3.70
N ASP A 366 5.28 17.59 3.98
CA ASP A 366 4.84 18.22 5.23
C ASP A 366 4.61 17.22 6.39
N GLY A 367 4.89 15.93 6.15
CA GLY A 367 4.72 14.84 7.12
C GLY A 367 3.28 14.36 7.30
N SER A 368 2.31 14.88 6.53
CA SER A 368 0.94 14.35 6.54
C SER A 368 0.90 12.97 5.87
N LEU A 369 0.12 12.06 6.42
CA LEU A 369 -0.15 10.75 5.82
C LEU A 369 -1.32 10.86 4.84
N TYR A 370 -1.13 10.38 3.62
CA TYR A 370 -2.17 10.28 2.60
C TYR A 370 -2.56 8.82 2.45
N VAL A 371 -3.87 8.56 2.45
CA VAL A 371 -4.46 7.22 2.30
C VAL A 371 -5.38 7.25 1.09
N LEU A 372 -5.09 6.40 0.11
CA LEU A 372 -5.99 6.12 -0.99
C LEU A 372 -6.92 4.97 -0.59
N GLU A 373 -8.22 5.20 -0.67
CA GLU A 373 -9.26 4.27 -0.26
C GLU A 373 -10.04 3.80 -1.50
N TYR A 374 -10.11 2.48 -1.68
CA TYR A 374 -10.66 1.84 -2.88
C TYR A 374 -12.19 1.97 -2.98
N GLY A 375 -12.88 2.04 -1.84
CA GLY A 375 -14.34 2.04 -1.76
C GLY A 375 -14.92 0.63 -1.59
N SER A 376 -16.23 0.55 -1.33
CA SER A 376 -16.85 -0.67 -0.83
C SER A 376 -17.07 -1.78 -1.86
N ASN A 377 -17.18 -1.47 -3.17
CA ASN A 377 -17.49 -2.48 -4.18
C ASN A 377 -16.25 -2.95 -4.93
N TYR A 378 -16.02 -4.26 -4.95
CA TYR A 378 -14.91 -4.88 -5.64
C TYR A 378 -15.09 -4.89 -7.16
N PHE A 379 -14.05 -4.47 -7.90
CA PHE A 379 -14.04 -4.33 -9.36
C PHE A 379 -15.17 -3.48 -9.94
N ALA A 380 -15.57 -2.43 -9.24
CA ALA A 380 -16.60 -1.51 -9.66
C ALA A 380 -16.18 -0.05 -9.46
N ASN A 381 -16.90 0.86 -10.10
CA ASN A 381 -16.78 2.28 -9.80
C ASN A 381 -17.37 2.55 -8.42
N ASN A 382 -16.59 3.18 -7.55
CA ASN A 382 -16.94 3.46 -6.17
C ASN A 382 -17.10 4.97 -5.98
N ASP A 383 -18.34 5.43 -5.74
CA ASP A 383 -18.63 6.83 -5.40
C ASP A 383 -18.02 7.23 -4.04
N ASP A 384 -17.71 6.23 -3.21
CA ASP A 384 -17.10 6.34 -1.90
C ASP A 384 -15.56 6.14 -1.92
N ALA A 385 -14.96 5.93 -3.09
CA ALA A 385 -13.51 5.97 -3.24
C ALA A 385 -12.99 7.39 -2.97
N ARG A 386 -11.89 7.51 -2.24
CA ARG A 386 -11.39 8.82 -1.80
C ARG A 386 -9.89 8.83 -1.54
N LEU A 387 -9.33 10.04 -1.58
CA LEU A 387 -8.00 10.35 -1.07
C LEU A 387 -8.15 11.10 0.25
N THR A 388 -7.75 10.48 1.35
CA THR A 388 -7.81 11.04 2.69
C THR A 388 -6.43 11.57 3.09
N ARG A 389 -6.38 12.82 3.60
CA ARG A 389 -5.16 13.42 4.17
C ARG A 389 -5.29 13.51 5.69
N ILE A 390 -4.38 12.86 6.39
CA ILE A 390 -4.27 12.85 7.85
C ILE A 390 -3.09 13.75 8.23
N ALA A 391 -3.39 14.88 8.84
CA ALA A 391 -2.41 15.82 9.36
C ALA A 391 -2.39 15.74 10.89
N TYR A 392 -1.21 15.60 11.49
CA TYR A 392 -1.07 15.67 12.94
C TYR A 392 -1.18 17.12 13.41
N HIS A 393 -1.87 17.33 14.53
CA HIS A 393 -1.91 18.60 15.22
C HIS A 393 -1.50 18.36 16.68
N GLU A 394 -0.40 19.00 17.08
CA GLU A 394 0.09 18.97 18.46
C GLU A 394 -0.67 19.99 19.30
N GLY A 395 -1.10 19.59 20.51
CA GLY A 395 -1.79 20.44 21.47
C GLY A 395 -3.28 20.13 21.62
N ASN A 396 -3.98 21.02 22.31
CA ASN A 396 -5.42 20.91 22.54
C ASN A 396 -6.19 21.04 21.22
N ARG A 397 -7.12 20.12 20.97
CA ARG A 397 -8.05 20.20 19.84
C ARG A 397 -9.04 21.33 20.08
N GLN A 398 -9.62 21.84 19.00
CA GLN A 398 -10.70 22.82 19.17
C GLN A 398 -11.95 22.09 19.67
N PRO A 399 -12.59 22.57 20.74
CA PRO A 399 -13.82 21.97 21.22
C PRO A 399 -14.93 22.11 20.19
N VAL A 400 -15.84 21.15 20.18
CA VAL A 400 -17.03 21.17 19.31
C VAL A 400 -18.16 21.87 20.05
N ALA A 401 -18.37 23.14 19.73
CA ALA A 401 -19.48 23.94 20.24
C ALA A 401 -20.83 23.46 19.68
N ARG A 402 -21.79 23.17 20.57
CA ARG A 402 -23.18 22.86 20.24
C ARG A 402 -24.11 23.81 20.98
N ILE A 403 -25.13 24.30 20.30
CA ILE A 403 -26.15 25.21 20.87
C ILE A 403 -27.52 24.59 20.63
N GLU A 404 -28.28 24.43 21.69
CA GLU A 404 -29.71 24.16 21.66
C GLU A 404 -30.48 25.34 22.27
N ALA A 405 -31.67 25.62 21.74
CA ALA A 405 -32.55 26.68 22.25
C ALA A 405 -33.90 26.06 22.60
N SER A 406 -34.43 26.37 23.78
CA SER A 406 -35.74 25.84 24.22
C SER A 406 -36.89 26.23 23.30
N THR A 407 -36.77 27.36 22.60
CA THR A 407 -37.67 27.76 21.52
C THR A 407 -36.95 28.61 20.48
N LEU A 408 -37.25 28.39 19.20
CA LEU A 408 -36.66 29.13 18.08
C LEU A 408 -37.53 30.28 17.56
N ARG A 409 -38.80 30.33 17.99
CA ARG A 409 -39.78 31.35 17.56
C ARG A 409 -40.90 31.50 18.58
N GLY A 410 -41.45 32.69 18.70
CA GLY A 410 -42.61 32.95 19.55
C GLY A 410 -42.99 34.42 19.61
N ALA A 411 -43.99 34.74 20.43
CA ALA A 411 -44.38 36.11 20.69
C ALA A 411 -43.31 36.83 21.53
N HIS A 412 -43.15 38.13 21.30
CA HIS A 412 -42.31 38.98 22.12
C HIS A 412 -43.10 39.43 23.37
N PRO A 413 -42.52 39.42 24.60
CA PRO A 413 -41.16 38.95 24.95
C PRO A 413 -41.00 37.43 24.89
N LEU A 414 -39.90 36.99 24.29
CA LEU A 414 -39.59 35.58 24.08
C LEU A 414 -38.54 35.10 25.08
N PRO A 415 -38.92 34.41 26.17
CA PRO A 415 -37.97 33.74 27.03
C PRO A 415 -37.40 32.51 26.31
N VAL A 416 -36.07 32.38 26.32
CA VAL A 416 -35.32 31.26 25.73
C VAL A 416 -34.29 30.77 26.74
N ILE A 417 -34.13 29.46 26.82
CA ILE A 417 -32.97 28.84 27.46
C ILE A 417 -32.05 28.40 26.32
N LEU A 418 -30.84 28.95 26.30
CA LEU A 418 -29.76 28.51 25.43
C LEU A 418 -28.91 27.51 26.20
N ASP A 419 -28.66 26.35 25.62
CA ASP A 419 -27.96 25.23 26.25
C ASP A 419 -26.80 24.77 25.38
N ALA A 420 -25.61 24.72 25.97
CA ALA A 420 -24.37 24.27 25.34
C ALA A 420 -23.81 23.00 25.98
N SER A 421 -24.53 22.37 26.91
CA SER A 421 -24.08 21.21 27.67
C SER A 421 -23.75 19.97 26.83
N THR A 422 -24.19 19.93 25.58
CA THR A 422 -23.84 18.87 24.61
C THR A 422 -22.59 19.16 23.80
N SER A 423 -21.95 20.32 24.01
CA SER A 423 -20.61 20.61 23.50
C SER A 423 -19.60 19.65 24.11
N PHE A 424 -18.54 19.33 23.39
CA PHE A 424 -17.54 18.38 23.87
C PHE A 424 -16.15 18.76 23.35
N ASP A 425 -15.14 18.50 24.17
CA ASP A 425 -13.77 18.37 23.69
C ASP A 425 -13.47 16.89 23.45
N HIS A 426 -12.65 16.59 22.46
CA HIS A 426 -12.20 15.23 22.28
C HIS A 426 -11.00 14.89 23.17
N ASP A 427 -10.31 15.90 23.74
CA ASP A 427 -9.25 15.73 24.72
C ASP A 427 -9.87 15.50 26.12
N PRO A 428 -9.76 14.28 26.68
CA PRO A 428 -10.57 13.87 27.83
C PRO A 428 -10.20 14.56 29.14
N ASP A 429 -9.02 15.18 29.21
CA ASP A 429 -8.53 15.91 30.38
C ASP A 429 -8.85 17.42 30.33
N ASP A 430 -9.46 17.89 29.24
CA ASP A 430 -9.74 19.31 29.03
C ASP A 430 -11.08 19.73 29.66
N GLU A 431 -11.06 20.88 30.33
CA GLU A 431 -12.25 21.48 30.94
C GLU A 431 -12.84 22.52 29.98
N LEU A 432 -14.12 22.35 29.62
CA LEU A 432 -14.81 23.30 28.74
C LEU A 432 -15.23 24.56 29.49
N HIS A 433 -14.86 25.71 28.93
CA HIS A 433 -15.37 27.02 29.32
C HIS A 433 -16.31 27.55 28.23
N TYR A 434 -17.41 28.18 28.64
CA TYR A 434 -18.48 28.61 27.74
C TYR A 434 -18.65 30.11 27.82
N GLU A 435 -18.55 30.81 26.69
CA GLU A 435 -18.92 32.22 26.58
C GLU A 435 -20.01 32.42 25.52
N TRP A 436 -21.16 32.94 25.96
CA TRP A 436 -22.27 33.33 25.10
C TRP A 436 -22.17 34.80 24.74
N ASN A 437 -22.27 35.11 23.45
CA ASN A 437 -22.34 36.48 22.94
C ASN A 437 -23.73 36.73 22.33
N LEU A 438 -24.48 37.64 22.95
CA LEU A 438 -25.73 38.20 22.43
C LEU A 438 -25.60 39.73 22.38
N PRO A 439 -26.43 40.45 21.59
CA PRO A 439 -26.23 41.87 21.34
C PRO A 439 -26.01 42.71 22.60
N GLY A 440 -24.78 43.21 22.76
CA GLY A 440 -24.39 44.16 23.80
C GLY A 440 -23.90 43.57 25.12
N LYS A 441 -23.79 42.23 25.27
CA LYS A 441 -23.30 41.61 26.51
C LYS A 441 -22.78 40.19 26.30
N THR A 442 -21.90 39.73 27.20
CA THR A 442 -21.43 38.35 27.28
C THR A 442 -21.92 37.68 28.56
N TRP A 443 -22.08 36.35 28.51
CA TRP A 443 -22.44 35.51 29.66
C TRP A 443 -21.60 34.25 29.67
N THR A 444 -21.37 33.70 30.87
CA THR A 444 -20.58 32.49 31.04
C THR A 444 -21.43 31.34 31.58
N GLY A 445 -21.09 30.12 31.18
CA GLY A 445 -21.69 28.89 31.70
C GLY A 445 -22.41 28.06 30.63
N PRO A 446 -22.65 26.76 30.92
CA PRO A 446 -23.19 25.82 29.94
C PRO A 446 -24.64 26.11 29.57
N GLN A 447 -25.38 26.88 30.37
CA GLN A 447 -26.76 27.27 30.11
C GLN A 447 -26.96 28.76 30.37
N LEU A 448 -27.77 29.41 29.54
CA LEU A 448 -28.14 30.82 29.65
C LEU A 448 -29.65 30.98 29.48
N SER A 449 -30.32 31.49 30.51
CA SER A 449 -31.70 31.97 30.39
C SER A 449 -31.71 33.43 29.95
N TYR A 450 -32.35 33.72 28.81
CA TYR A 450 -32.38 35.05 28.22
C TYR A 450 -33.76 35.38 27.61
N THR A 451 -34.24 36.59 27.81
CA THR A 451 -35.50 37.07 27.22
C THR A 451 -35.23 38.06 26.10
N PHE A 452 -35.70 37.76 24.89
CA PHE A 452 -35.64 38.68 23.77
C PHE A 452 -36.76 39.72 23.86
N GLU A 453 -36.38 40.90 24.32
CA GLU A 453 -37.28 42.04 24.62
C GLU A 453 -37.65 42.90 23.41
N ARG A 454 -37.28 42.52 22.18
CA ARG A 454 -37.77 43.22 20.98
C ARG A 454 -38.07 42.21 19.88
N PRO A 455 -39.04 42.49 18.99
CA PRO A 455 -39.21 41.70 17.78
C PRO A 455 -37.95 41.76 16.91
N GLY A 456 -37.47 40.61 16.43
CA GLY A 456 -36.28 40.53 15.58
C GLY A 456 -35.77 39.11 15.37
N VAL A 457 -34.77 38.97 14.50
CA VAL A 457 -34.01 37.74 14.31
C VAL A 457 -32.70 37.87 15.06
N TYR A 458 -32.46 36.97 16.01
CA TYR A 458 -31.26 36.95 16.84
C TYR A 458 -30.38 35.77 16.47
N ARG A 459 -29.05 35.96 16.57
CA ARG A 459 -28.05 34.92 16.32
C ARG A 459 -27.08 34.86 17.51
N PRO A 460 -27.46 34.18 18.60
CA PRO A 460 -26.54 33.92 19.70
C PRO A 460 -25.29 33.22 19.18
N GLN A 461 -24.12 33.63 19.66
CA GLN A 461 -22.86 32.97 19.39
C GLN A 461 -22.34 32.32 20.67
N LEU A 462 -21.72 31.15 20.53
CA LEU A 462 -21.01 30.45 21.59
C LEU A 462 -19.56 30.33 21.17
N THR A 463 -18.65 30.62 22.09
CA THR A 463 -17.20 30.47 21.91
C THR A 463 -16.59 29.71 23.08
#